data_AF-A0A7G6Z232-F1
#
_entry.id   AF-A0A7G6Z232-F1
#
_cell.length_a   1.000
_cell.length_b   1.000
_cell.length_c   1.000
_cell.angle_alpha   90.00
_cell.angle_beta   90.00
_cell.angle_gamma   90.00
#
_symmetry.space_group_name_H-M   'P 1'
#
loop_
_entity.id
_entity.type
_entity.pdbx_description
1 polymer ?
#
loop_
_entity_poly.entity_id
_entity_poly.type
_entity_poly.pdbx_seq_one_letter_code
_entity_poly.pdbx_strand_id
1 'polypeptide(L)' 'MLIIRCTDNLAEVGGGYICMVGVRSLRHMTTMDMVNAMQSIGVQYKNLNAAAFYNVLSSLSIPRTALTTGADYSGR' A
#
# COMPACT_ATOMS: atom_id res chain seq x y z
N MET A 1 -4.04 3.35 10.13
CA MET A 1 -3.48 3.46 8.76
C MET A 1 -2.00 3.08 8.85
N LEU A 2 -1.46 2.43 7.83
CA LEU A 2 -0.06 2.01 7.79
C LEU A 2 0.49 2.13 6.37
N ILE A 3 1.79 2.38 6.23
CA ILE A 3 2.50 2.34 4.96
C ILE A 3 3.10 0.94 4.79
N ILE A 4 2.83 0.31 3.66
CA ILE A 4 3.45 -0.95 3.28
C ILE A 4 4.18 -0.82 1.96
N ARG A 5 5.41 -1.34 1.94
CA ARG A 5 6.18 -1.57 0.73
C ARG A 5 6.26 -3.06 0.45
N CYS A 6 5.89 -3.44 -0.77
CA CYS A 6 6.19 -4.78 -1.25
C CYS A 6 7.65 -4.85 -1.71
N THR A 7 8.43 -5.77 -1.15
CA THR A 7 9.81 -6.03 -1.58
C THR A 7 9.88 -6.86 -2.85
N ASP A 8 8.83 -7.66 -3.10
CA ASP A 8 8.73 -8.54 -4.25
C ASP A 8 7.99 -7.87 -5.41
N ASN A 9 7.99 -8.56 -6.55
CA ASN A 9 7.23 -8.17 -7.74
C ASN A 9 5.74 -8.53 -7.58
N LEU A 10 4.84 -7.56 -7.73
CA LEU A 10 3.40 -7.77 -7.76
C LEU A 10 2.92 -7.89 -9.21
N ALA A 11 1.98 -8.80 -9.46
CA ALA A 11 1.47 -9.05 -10.82
C ALA A 11 0.78 -7.82 -11.42
N GLU A 12 0.17 -6.97 -10.59
CA GLU A 12 -0.65 -5.84 -11.00
C GLU A 12 0.16 -4.57 -11.31
N VAL A 13 1.25 -4.35 -10.59
CA VAL A 13 1.94 -3.04 -10.52
C VAL A 13 3.46 -3.13 -10.60
N GLY A 14 4.02 -4.34 -10.62
CA GLY A 14 5.46 -4.54 -10.65
C GLY A 14 6.11 -4.54 -9.25
N GLY A 15 7.43 -4.33 -9.21
CA GLY A 15 8.24 -4.38 -8.01
C GLY A 15 8.34 -3.04 -7.31
N GLY A 16 8.54 -3.07 -5.98
CA GLY A 16 8.79 -1.87 -5.19
C GLY A 16 7.55 -1.00 -4.97
N TYR A 17 6.35 -1.55 -5.11
CA TYR A 17 5.09 -0.84 -4.85
C TYR A 17 4.97 -0.42 -3.38
N ILE A 18 4.65 0.86 -3.14
CA ILE A 18 4.47 1.44 -1.81
C ILE A 18 3.09 2.06 -1.72
N CYS A 19 2.29 1.66 -0.73
CA CYS A 19 0.98 2.26 -0.53
C CYS A 19 0.68 2.49 0.96
N MET A 20 -0.13 3.50 1.22
CA MET A 20 -0.85 3.62 2.47
C MET A 20 -2.08 2.74 2.41
N VAL A 21 -2.31 1.98 3.46
CA VAL A 21 -3.54 1.20 3.62
C VAL A 21 -4.25 1.54 4.92
N GLY A 22 -5.57 1.46 4.84
CA GLY A 22 -6.54 1.56 5.92
C GLY A 22 -7.68 0.60 5.63
N VAL A 23 -8.65 0.51 6.55
CA VAL A 23 -9.83 -0.34 6.34
C VAL A 23 -10.56 0.15 5.09
N ARG A 24 -10.65 -0.70 4.07
CA ARG A 24 -11.27 -0.42 2.76
C ARG A 24 -10.71 0.83 2.07
N SER A 25 -9.45 1.19 2.32
CA SER A 25 -8.81 2.34 1.67
C SER A 25 -7.36 2.03 1.29
N LEU A 26 -6.96 2.40 0.08
CA LEU A 26 -5.60 2.25 -0.40
C LEU A 26 -5.19 3.48 -1.19
N ARG A 27 -4.02 4.04 -0.88
CA ARG A 27 -3.43 5.14 -1.65
C ARG A 27 -1.99 4.82 -2.02
N HIS A 28 -1.69 4.81 -3.31
CA HIS A 28 -0.34 4.62 -3.81
C HIS A 28 0.54 5.83 -3.47
N MET A 29 1.72 5.58 -2.92
CA MET A 29 2.71 6.61 -2.63
C MET A 29 3.72 6.66 -3.77
N THR A 30 3.53 7.60 -4.69
CA THR A 30 4.35 7.72 -5.90
C THR A 30 5.71 8.36 -5.66
N THR A 31 5.86 9.15 -4.59
CA THR A 31 7.13 9.83 -4.25
C THR A 31 7.56 9.50 -2.82
N MET A 32 8.88 9.50 -2.60
CA MET A 32 9.43 9.29 -1.25
C MET A 32 9.03 10.41 -0.29
N ASP A 33 8.79 11.62 -0.79
CA ASP A 33 8.31 12.74 0.02
C ASP A 33 6.95 12.46 0.66
N MET A 34 6.05 11.75 -0.05
CA MET A 34 4.77 11.32 0.53
C MET A 34 4.99 10.32 1.67
N VAL A 35 5.93 9.39 1.51
CA VAL A 35 6.28 8.42 2.55
C VAL A 35 6.82 9.16 3.78
N ASN A 36 7.77 10.06 3.57
CA ASN A 36 8.41 10.84 4.63
C ASN A 36 7.39 11.74 5.37
N ALA A 37 6.48 12.39 4.64
CA ALA A 37 5.43 13.23 5.22
C ALA A 37 4.46 12.41 6.08
N MET A 38 4.18 11.17 5.72
CA MET A 38 3.29 10.31 6.52
C MET A 38 4.03 9.68 7.71
N GLN A 39 5.32 9.40 7.57
CA GLN A 39 6.16 8.97 8.69
C GLN A 39 6.35 10.08 9.73
N SER A 40 6.45 11.35 9.31
CA SER A 40 6.64 12.48 10.24
C SER A 40 5.44 12.71 11.16
N ILE A 41 4.23 12.35 10.71
CA ILE A 41 3.01 12.34 11.53
C ILE A 41 2.79 11.00 12.26
N GLY A 42 3.78 10.10 12.24
CA GLY A 42 3.80 8.85 13.01
C GLY A 42 3.16 7.64 12.33
N VAL A 43 2.88 7.69 11.02
CA VAL A 43 2.38 6.49 10.32
C VAL A 43 3.49 5.46 10.20
N GLN A 44 3.21 4.25 10.70
CA GLN A 44 4.17 3.15 10.64
C GLN A 44 4.46 2.71 9.21
N TYR A 45 5.73 2.41 8.94
CA TYR A 45 6.20 1.90 7.66
C TYR A 45 6.69 0.46 7.83
N LYS A 46 6.24 -0.45 6.96
CA LYS A 46 6.63 -1.87 6.97
C LYS A 46 6.97 -2.38 5.58
N ASN A 47 8.03 -3.18 5.51
CA ASN A 47 8.37 -3.93 4.31
C ASN A 47 7.74 -5.33 4.41
N LEU A 48 7.09 -5.77 3.35
CA LEU A 48 6.41 -7.07 3.26
C LEU A 48 6.80 -7.78 1.96
N ASN A 49 6.82 -9.12 2.01
CA ASN A 49 6.85 -9.94 0.81
C ASN A 49 5.47 -9.94 0.12
N ALA A 50 5.38 -10.47 -1.11
CA ALA A 50 4.14 -10.46 -1.89
C ALA A 50 2.98 -11.16 -1.16
N ALA A 51 3.25 -12.31 -0.53
CA ALA A 51 2.24 -13.09 0.19
C ALA A 51 1.64 -12.31 1.37
N ALA A 52 2.49 -11.71 2.21
CA ALA A 52 2.06 -10.90 3.34
C ALA A 52 1.34 -9.62 2.88
N PHE A 53 1.80 -9.00 1.78
CA PHE A 53 1.15 -7.84 1.20
C PHE A 53 -0.29 -8.14 0.79
N TYR A 54 -0.53 -9.21 0.04
CA TYR A 54 -1.89 -9.60 -0.35
C TYR A 54 -2.76 -10.01 0.85
N ASN A 55 -2.17 -10.62 1.88
CA ASN A 55 -2.90 -10.94 3.12
C ASN A 55 -3.38 -9.68 3.85
N VAL A 56 -2.54 -8.62 3.88
CA VAL A 56 -2.93 -7.32 4.47
C VAL A 56 -4.05 -6.66 3.67
N LEU A 57 -4.01 -6.70 2.34
CA LEU A 57 -5.10 -6.16 1.52
C LEU A 57 -6.42 -6.89 1.77
N SER A 58 -6.37 -8.23 1.82
CA SER A 58 -7.54 -9.06 2.08
C SER A 58 -8.12 -8.78 3.47
N SER A 59 -7.28 -8.69 4.51
CA SER A 59 -7.75 -8.40 5.88
C SER A 59 -8.35 -7.00 6.03
N LEU A 60 -7.93 -6.06 5.20
CA LEU A 60 -8.50 -4.71 5.13
C LEU A 60 -9.65 -4.58 4.13
N SER A 61 -10.11 -5.68 3.52
CA SER A 61 -11.17 -5.70 2.51
C SER A 61 -10.88 -4.79 1.30
N ILE A 62 -9.64 -4.78 0.85
CA ILE A 62 -9.19 -4.07 -0.36
C ILE A 62 -9.05 -5.09 -1.49
N PRO A 63 -9.80 -4.94 -2.60
CA PRO A 63 -9.68 -5.86 -3.73
C PRO A 63 -8.34 -5.66 -4.46
N ARG A 64 -7.76 -6.74 -5.00
CA ARG A 64 -6.51 -6.67 -5.76
C ARG A 64 -6.61 -5.78 -7.01
N THR A 65 -7.80 -5.66 -7.59
CA THR A 65 -8.07 -4.76 -8.72
C THR A 65 -7.86 -3.28 -8.38
N ALA A 66 -7.81 -2.92 -7.09
CA ALA A 66 -7.47 -1.58 -6.64
C ALA A 66 -5.94 -1.30 -6.66
N LEU A 67 -5.10 -2.32 -6.88
CA LEU A 67 -3.66 -2.16 -7.06
C LEU A 67 -3.37 -1.65 -8.47
N THR A 68 -3.34 -0.33 -8.59
CA THR A 68 -2.94 0.34 -9.83
C THR A 68 -1.91 1.42 -9.54
N THR A 69 -1.19 1.83 -10.58
CA THR A 69 -0.27 2.97 -10.51
C THR A 69 -1.08 4.24 -10.30
N GLY A 70 -0.81 4.93 -9.17
CA GLY A 70 -1.56 6.14 -8.80
C GLY A 70 -2.91 5.85 -8.15
N ALA A 71 -3.11 4.65 -7.63
CA ALA A 71 -4.34 4.27 -6.94
C ALA A 71 -4.69 5.24 -5.80
N ASP A 72 -5.96 5.66 -5.75
CA ASP A 72 -6.59 6.35 -4.62
C ASP A 72 -7.95 5.69 -4.37
N TYR A 73 -7.90 4.45 -3.90
CA TYR A 73 -9.07 3.63 -3.62
C TYR A 73 -9.67 3.97 -2.26
N SER A 74 -10.96 4.23 -2.25
CA SER A 74 -11.78 4.35 -1.04
C SER A 74 -13.07 3.57 -1.29
N GLY A 75 -13.22 2.46 -0.58
CA GLY A 75 -14.42 1.62 -0.62
C GLY A 75 -15.47 2.02 0.42
N ARG A 76 -15.50 3.30 0.83
CA ARG A 76 -16.55 3.85 1.71
C ARG A 76 -17.94 3.67 1.09
#